data_AF-A0A7C5NAR8-F1
#
_entry.id   AF-A0A7C5NAR8-F1
#
_cell.length_a   1.000
_cell.length_b   1.000
_cell.length_c   1.000
_cell.angle_alpha   90.00
_cell.angle_beta   90.00
_cell.angle_gamma   90.00
#
_symmetry.space_group_name_H-M   'P 1'
#
loop_
_entity.id
_entity.type
_entity.pdbx_description
1 polymer ?
#
loop_
_entity_poly.entity_id
_entity_poly.type
_entity_poly.pdbx_seq_one_letter_code
_entity_poly.pdbx_strand_id
1 'polypeptide(L)'
;MADEPTFPETVDSDSDDVSWALETGRTMWAQGDHKEGLKWLKRAADTASEEEDDMRSLTLAKAAADLRNFVEESHGAVSATPPPVDEAGDDGAGKGEEGDKKRSLPVPKKTLPKKTLPKPTASAPASSGSSPPSSPPSSRPAAPATASRPAPQPPKPSRPAPASSAPGSSEAPPASIDDGRPTVVQPMRSKSIPAGRPKSSAHRDAVRVAIAPHPNAINSWVARPLPDGEQPHAGERLGLLVALDGEALGLS
;
A
#
# COMPACT_ATOMS: atom_id res chain seq x y z
N MET A 1 -15.29 19.69 3.88
CA MET A 1 -14.43 18.86 3.01
C MET A 1 -13.05 19.00 3.60
N ALA A 2 -12.58 18.01 4.36
CA ALA A 2 -11.20 18.01 4.82
C ALA A 2 -10.34 17.76 3.59
N ASP A 3 -9.33 18.61 3.37
CA ASP A 3 -8.36 18.44 2.30
C ASP A 3 -7.67 17.09 2.51
N GLU A 4 -7.81 16.17 1.57
CA GLU A 4 -7.13 14.87 1.65
C GLU A 4 -5.63 15.15 1.61
N PRO A 5 -4.86 14.71 2.62
CA PRO A 5 -3.47 15.11 2.70
C PRO A 5 -2.72 14.48 1.54
N THR A 6 -2.26 15.36 0.65
CA THR A 6 -1.66 14.99 -0.61
C THR A 6 -0.20 14.65 -0.40
N PHE A 7 0.25 13.54 -0.99
CA PHE A 7 1.66 13.16 -0.97
C PHE A 7 2.49 14.20 -1.75
N PRO A 8 3.63 14.69 -1.21
CA PRO A 8 4.41 15.74 -1.85
C PRO A 8 4.95 15.32 -3.22
N GLU A 9 4.94 16.24 -4.18
CA GLU A 9 5.48 16.01 -5.51
C GLU A 9 7.00 16.25 -5.59
N THR A 10 7.63 15.58 -6.55
CA THR A 10 9.03 15.77 -6.92
C THR A 10 9.23 17.12 -7.61
N VAL A 11 10.40 17.73 -7.40
CA VAL A 11 10.79 19.00 -8.03
C VAL A 11 12.07 18.77 -8.82
N ASP A 12 12.26 19.43 -9.96
CA ASP A 12 13.45 19.28 -10.81
C ASP A 12 14.79 19.67 -10.12
N SER A 13 14.72 20.29 -8.94
CA SER A 13 15.89 20.63 -8.12
C SER A 13 16.25 19.55 -7.09
N ASP A 14 15.38 18.55 -6.89
CA ASP A 14 15.63 17.43 -5.99
C ASP A 14 16.73 16.52 -6.59
N SER A 15 17.63 16.00 -5.74
CA SER A 15 18.62 14.99 -6.12
C SER A 15 17.91 13.72 -6.64
N ASP A 16 18.58 12.93 -7.50
CA ASP A 16 18.02 11.71 -8.09
C ASP A 16 17.52 10.72 -7.02
N ASP A 17 18.26 10.57 -5.91
CA ASP A 17 17.88 9.69 -4.81
C ASP A 17 16.62 10.19 -4.07
N VAL A 18 16.46 11.51 -3.90
CA VAL A 18 15.27 12.13 -3.30
C VAL A 18 14.07 11.93 -4.21
N SER A 19 14.24 12.18 -5.52
CA SER A 19 13.21 12.00 -6.54
C SER A 19 12.72 10.55 -6.58
N TRP A 20 13.64 9.58 -6.63
CA TRP A 20 13.32 8.15 -6.63
C TRP A 20 12.58 7.71 -5.36
N ALA A 21 13.00 8.20 -4.19
CA ALA A 21 12.34 7.91 -2.92
C ALA A 21 10.92 8.48 -2.88
N LEU A 22 10.70 9.69 -3.38
CA LEU A 22 9.36 10.30 -3.47
C LEU A 22 8.45 9.57 -4.46
N GLU A 23 8.93 9.16 -5.62
CA GLU A 23 8.15 8.36 -6.59
C GLU A 23 7.73 7.00 -6.01
N THR A 24 8.67 6.32 -5.35
CA THR A 24 8.40 5.05 -4.68
C THR A 24 7.41 5.23 -3.55
N GLY A 25 7.59 6.26 -2.72
CA GLY A 25 6.68 6.61 -1.63
C GLY A 25 5.26 6.93 -2.11
N ARG A 26 5.14 7.69 -3.20
CA ARG A 26 3.85 8.01 -3.86
C ARG A 26 3.16 6.75 -4.37
N THR A 27 3.92 5.83 -4.95
CA THR A 27 3.39 4.55 -5.43
C THR A 27 2.83 3.71 -4.27
N MET A 28 3.58 3.59 -3.18
CA MET A 28 3.13 2.87 -1.97
C MET A 28 1.91 3.55 -1.33
N TRP A 29 1.88 4.89 -1.33
CA TRP A 29 0.74 5.64 -0.82
C TRP A 29 -0.53 5.39 -1.64
N ALA A 30 -0.43 5.45 -2.98
CA ALA A 30 -1.55 5.18 -3.89
C ALA A 30 -2.05 3.73 -3.80
N GLN A 31 -1.20 2.79 -3.39
CA GLN A 31 -1.58 1.39 -3.12
C GLN A 31 -2.34 1.20 -1.81
N GLY A 32 -2.39 2.23 -0.93
CA GLY A 32 -2.95 2.16 0.41
C GLY A 32 -1.95 1.70 1.48
N ASP A 33 -0.70 1.45 1.10
CA ASP A 33 0.40 1.10 2.00
C ASP A 33 1.01 2.37 2.63
N HIS A 34 0.18 3.14 3.35
CA HIS A 34 0.56 4.44 3.92
C HIS A 34 1.79 4.38 4.84
N LYS A 35 1.98 3.25 5.55
CA LYS A 35 3.15 3.04 6.43
C LYS A 35 4.45 2.94 5.65
N GLU A 36 4.45 2.26 4.50
CA GLU A 36 5.63 2.19 3.64
C GLU A 36 5.86 3.52 2.92
N GLY A 37 4.79 4.17 2.44
CA GLY A 37 4.87 5.52 1.87
C GLY A 37 5.54 6.53 2.82
N LEU A 38 5.19 6.51 4.11
CA LEU A 38 5.82 7.34 5.13
C LEU A 38 7.30 7.02 5.37
N LYS A 39 7.71 5.74 5.25
CA LYS A 39 9.13 5.36 5.38
C LYS A 39 9.95 5.91 4.21
N TRP A 40 9.42 5.82 3.00
CA TRP A 40 10.05 6.39 1.81
C TRP A 40 10.13 7.91 1.88
N LEU A 41 9.09 8.58 2.38
CA LEU A 41 9.10 10.03 2.55
C LEU A 41 10.13 10.50 3.59
N LYS A 42 10.27 9.78 4.71
CA LYS A 42 11.32 10.06 5.69
C LYS A 42 12.72 9.87 5.10
N ARG A 43 12.92 8.79 4.34
CA ARG A 43 14.16 8.54 3.62
C ARG A 43 14.50 9.68 2.65
N ALA A 44 13.51 10.19 1.92
CA ALA A 44 13.70 11.35 1.04
C ALA A 44 14.14 12.60 1.82
N ALA A 45 13.57 12.85 3.00
CA ALA A 45 13.98 13.95 3.87
C ALA A 45 15.42 13.78 4.41
N ASP A 46 15.80 12.57 4.82
CA ASP A 46 17.16 12.26 5.25
C ASP A 46 18.16 12.49 4.10
N THR A 47 17.88 11.97 2.91
CA THR A 47 18.75 12.16 1.73
C THR A 47 18.84 13.61 1.30
N ALA A 48 17.76 14.39 1.36
CA ALA A 48 17.82 15.83 1.10
C ALA A 48 18.75 16.55 2.10
N SER A 49 18.80 16.11 3.36
CA SER A 49 19.74 16.64 4.35
C SER A 49 21.18 16.22 4.08
N GLU A 50 21.41 15.00 3.59
CA GLU A 50 22.74 14.52 3.18
C GLU A 50 23.30 15.32 1.99
N GLU A 51 22.43 15.82 1.11
CA GLU A 51 22.77 16.65 -0.06
C GLU A 51 22.82 18.16 0.27
N GLU A 52 22.80 18.54 1.55
CA GLU A 52 22.83 19.94 2.04
C GLU A 52 21.62 20.80 1.61
N ASP A 53 20.49 20.19 1.22
CA ASP A 53 19.22 20.89 0.97
C ASP A 53 18.31 20.89 2.21
N ASP A 54 18.75 21.64 3.23
CA ASP A 54 18.09 21.72 4.53
C ASP A 54 16.63 22.20 4.45
N MET A 55 16.34 23.14 3.54
CA MET A 55 14.99 23.68 3.35
C MET A 55 14.04 22.61 2.81
N ARG A 56 14.50 21.82 1.84
CA ARG A 56 13.71 20.72 1.29
C ARG A 56 13.53 19.61 2.32
N SER A 57 14.58 19.22 3.03
CA SER A 57 14.50 18.23 4.10
C SER A 57 13.45 18.59 5.16
N LEU A 58 13.45 19.83 5.65
CA LEU A 58 12.48 20.30 6.65
C LEU A 58 11.04 20.26 6.12
N THR A 59 10.85 20.63 4.85
CA THR A 59 9.54 20.58 4.18
C THR A 59 9.01 19.15 4.08
N LEU A 60 9.85 18.19 3.66
CA LEU A 60 9.49 16.78 3.56
C LEU A 60 9.24 16.15 4.95
N ALA A 61 10.05 16.49 5.95
CA ALA A 61 9.86 16.03 7.33
C ALA A 61 8.55 16.53 7.92
N LYS A 62 8.17 17.78 7.65
CA LYS A 62 6.86 18.33 8.05
C LYS A 62 5.72 17.59 7.38
N ALA A 63 5.77 17.42 6.05
CA ALA A 63 4.76 16.68 5.31
C ALA A 63 4.61 15.22 5.82
N ALA A 64 5.71 14.58 6.20
CA ALA A 64 5.69 13.25 6.80
C ALA A 64 4.99 13.22 8.18
N ALA A 65 5.14 14.27 8.99
CA ALA A 65 4.44 14.40 10.26
C ALA A 65 2.94 14.61 10.06
N ASP A 66 2.55 15.48 9.12
CA ASP A 66 1.14 15.73 8.78
C ASP A 66 0.46 14.45 8.25
N LEU A 67 1.10 13.75 7.30
CA LEU A 67 0.59 12.48 6.77
C LEU A 67 0.51 11.38 7.84
N ARG A 68 1.47 11.34 8.78
CA ARG A 68 1.43 10.40 9.90
C ARG A 68 0.20 10.63 10.78
N ASN A 69 -0.06 11.88 11.16
CA ASN A 69 -1.22 12.23 11.99
C ASN A 69 -2.52 11.82 11.28
N PHE A 70 -2.61 12.03 9.97
CA PHE A 70 -3.76 11.61 9.19
C PHE A 70 -3.98 10.09 9.17
N VAL A 71 -2.90 9.32 9.04
CA VAL A 71 -2.97 7.84 9.10
C VAL A 71 -3.40 7.41 10.50
N GLU A 72 -2.83 8.00 11.56
CA GLU A 72 -3.21 7.71 12.94
C GLU A 72 -4.68 8.05 13.22
N GLU A 73 -5.21 9.16 12.68
CA GLU A 73 -6.63 9.54 12.79
C GLU A 73 -7.54 8.58 12.01
N SER A 74 -7.14 8.22 10.78
CA SER A 74 -7.88 7.28 9.93
C SER A 74 -7.97 5.88 10.53
N HIS A 75 -6.92 5.42 11.23
CA HIS A 75 -6.90 4.13 11.91
C HIS A 75 -7.44 4.18 13.36
N GLY A 76 -7.39 5.33 14.02
CA GLY A 76 -7.78 5.51 15.42
C GLY A 76 -9.29 5.52 15.67
N ALA A 77 -10.09 5.86 14.65
CA ALA A 77 -11.55 5.96 14.80
C ALA A 77 -12.26 4.62 15.12
N VAL A 78 -11.59 3.47 14.98
CA VAL A 78 -12.18 2.14 15.20
C VAL A 78 -11.68 1.40 16.45
N SER A 79 -10.85 2.02 17.29
CA SER A 79 -10.31 1.35 18.51
C SER A 79 -10.35 2.21 19.76
N ALA A 80 -11.27 3.17 19.83
CA ALA A 80 -11.72 3.72 21.10
C ALA A 80 -12.59 2.71 21.86
N THR A 81 -12.03 1.54 22.20
CA THR A 81 -12.40 0.90 23.46
C THR A 81 -11.87 1.86 24.53
N PRO A 82 -12.74 2.53 25.30
CA PRO A 82 -12.30 3.50 26.29
C PRO A 82 -11.26 2.82 27.20
N PRO A 83 -10.14 3.51 27.54
CA PRO A 83 -9.23 2.96 28.53
C PRO A 83 -10.06 2.63 29.78
N PRO A 84 -9.89 1.45 30.40
CA PRO A 84 -10.48 1.21 31.71
C PRO A 84 -9.99 2.33 32.62
N VAL A 85 -10.93 3.09 33.14
CA VAL A 85 -10.70 4.12 34.14
C VAL A 85 -10.24 3.42 35.42
N ASP A 86 -8.94 3.14 35.53
CA ASP A 86 -8.32 2.88 36.83
C ASP A 86 -8.21 4.22 37.56
N GLU A 87 -9.35 4.61 38.14
CA GLU A 87 -9.47 5.66 39.12
C GLU A 87 -8.78 5.23 40.43
N ALA A 88 -7.99 6.16 40.98
CA ALA A 88 -7.48 6.23 42.36
C ALA A 88 -6.08 5.67 42.66
N GLY A 89 -5.16 6.62 42.93
CA GLY A 89 -3.83 6.42 43.52
C GLY A 89 -2.91 7.57 43.16
N ASP A 90 -3.20 8.81 43.57
CA ASP A 90 -2.83 9.38 44.88
C ASP A 90 -1.33 9.72 44.96
N ASP A 91 -1.09 11.04 45.03
CA ASP A 91 0.03 11.79 45.57
C ASP A 91 1.49 11.43 45.26
N GLY A 92 2.13 12.33 44.50
CA GLY A 92 3.57 12.33 44.29
C GLY A 92 4.13 13.67 43.82
N ALA A 93 3.86 14.74 44.59
CA ALA A 93 4.52 16.02 44.44
C ALA A 93 6.05 15.88 44.50
N GLY A 94 6.74 16.26 43.42
CA GLY A 94 8.19 16.28 43.33
C GLY A 94 8.70 17.51 42.59
N LYS A 95 8.89 18.59 43.35
CA LYS A 95 9.69 19.76 42.97
C LYS A 95 11.13 19.36 42.61
N GLY A 96 11.75 20.16 41.75
CA GLY A 96 13.20 20.24 41.56
C GLY A 96 13.65 19.59 40.25
N GLU A 97 14.64 20.09 39.55
CA GLU A 97 15.59 21.14 39.87
C GLU A 97 16.32 21.45 38.56
N GLU A 98 16.49 22.75 38.32
CA GLU A 98 17.47 23.32 37.42
C GLU A 98 18.84 22.66 37.66
N GLY A 99 19.38 22.00 36.64
CA GLY A 99 20.54 21.15 36.78
C GLY A 99 21.38 21.12 35.52
N ASP A 100 22.10 22.23 35.31
CA ASP A 100 23.34 22.29 34.55
C ASP A 100 24.27 21.16 35.02
N LYS A 101 24.17 20.01 34.36
CA LYS A 101 25.11 18.91 34.49
C LYS A 101 25.49 18.51 33.09
N LYS A 102 26.71 18.91 32.75
CA LYS A 102 27.64 18.25 31.84
C LYS A 102 27.62 16.74 32.05
N ARG A 103 26.55 16.06 31.60
CA ARG A 103 26.56 14.63 31.35
C ARG A 103 27.19 14.49 29.99
N SER A 104 28.51 14.34 30.02
CA SER A 104 29.20 13.47 29.08
C SER A 104 28.40 12.18 28.99
N LEU A 105 27.55 12.10 27.98
CA LEU A 105 26.97 10.83 27.57
C LEU A 105 28.17 9.91 27.32
N PRO A 106 28.21 8.69 27.90
CA PRO A 106 29.08 7.68 27.37
C PRO A 106 28.60 7.48 25.94
N VAL A 107 29.35 8.02 24.98
CA VAL A 107 29.24 7.65 23.58
C VAL A 107 29.25 6.13 23.61
N PRO A 108 28.16 5.43 23.26
CA PRO A 108 28.26 4.00 23.09
C PRO A 108 29.29 3.86 21.97
N LYS A 109 30.49 3.41 22.34
CA LYS A 109 31.44 2.84 21.40
C LYS A 109 30.75 1.59 20.86
N LYS A 110 29.77 1.78 19.99
CA LYS A 110 29.43 0.81 18.97
C LYS A 110 30.68 0.76 18.12
N THR A 111 31.60 -0.08 18.56
CA THR A 111 32.52 -0.77 17.69
C THR A 111 31.70 -1.19 16.48
N LEU A 112 31.83 -0.44 15.39
CA LEU A 112 31.43 -0.90 14.08
C LEU A 112 32.00 -2.32 13.98
N PRO A 113 31.19 -3.35 13.70
CA PRO A 113 31.76 -4.51 13.07
C PRO A 113 32.42 -3.97 11.80
N LYS A 114 33.76 -3.91 11.80
CA LYS A 114 34.55 -3.88 10.58
C LYS A 114 34.09 -5.10 9.81
N LYS A 115 33.06 -4.93 8.98
CA LYS A 115 32.74 -5.83 7.91
C LYS A 115 33.90 -5.66 6.96
N THR A 116 34.95 -6.43 7.22
CA THR A 116 36.05 -6.67 6.31
C THR A 116 35.41 -7.01 4.98
N LEU A 117 35.47 -6.05 4.08
CA LEU A 117 35.19 -6.23 2.67
C LEU A 117 36.00 -7.46 2.24
N PRO A 118 35.39 -8.49 1.64
CA PRO A 118 36.18 -9.52 1.00
C PRO A 118 37.04 -8.83 -0.04
N LYS A 119 38.35 -8.91 0.18
CA LYS A 119 39.39 -8.56 -0.79
C LYS A 119 38.99 -9.23 -2.11
N PRO A 120 38.81 -8.51 -3.23
CA PRO A 120 38.69 -9.16 -4.52
C PRO A 120 40.02 -9.87 -4.77
N THR A 121 40.03 -11.18 -4.56
CA THR A 121 41.09 -12.06 -5.00
C THR A 121 41.14 -11.96 -6.52
N ALA A 122 42.10 -11.17 -7.00
CA ALA A 122 42.59 -11.24 -8.35
C ALA A 122 42.95 -12.70 -8.66
N SER A 123 42.19 -13.30 -9.57
CA SER A 123 42.58 -14.48 -10.33
C SER A 123 42.10 -14.26 -11.75
N ALA A 124 42.93 -13.51 -12.45
CA ALA A 124 42.92 -13.45 -13.90
C ALA A 124 43.38 -14.81 -14.45
N PRO A 125 42.66 -15.42 -15.39
CA PRO A 125 43.32 -16.17 -16.45
C PRO A 125 43.81 -15.17 -17.51
N ALA A 126 45.11 -15.22 -17.77
CA ALA A 126 45.71 -14.55 -18.92
C ALA A 126 44.98 -14.99 -20.20
N SER A 127 44.38 -14.04 -20.91
CA SER A 127 44.01 -14.21 -22.31
C SER A 127 44.57 -13.02 -23.08
N SER A 128 45.65 -13.34 -23.77
CA SER A 128 46.33 -12.54 -24.75
C SER A 128 45.38 -12.05 -25.85
N GLY A 129 45.58 -10.80 -26.29
CA GLY A 129 45.35 -10.42 -27.68
C GLY A 129 44.01 -9.76 -28.00
N SER A 130 43.99 -8.43 -27.99
CA SER A 130 43.72 -7.61 -29.19
C SER A 130 43.31 -6.21 -28.78
N SER A 131 44.19 -5.25 -29.03
CA SER A 131 43.88 -3.82 -29.06
C SER A 131 42.87 -3.52 -30.17
N PRO A 132 41.79 -2.76 -29.93
CA PRO A 132 41.20 -1.92 -30.96
C PRO A 132 41.82 -0.51 -30.91
N PRO A 133 41.89 0.17 -32.07
CA PRO A 133 42.68 1.39 -32.24
C PRO A 133 42.01 2.64 -31.68
N SER A 134 42.87 3.56 -31.23
CA SER A 134 42.57 4.97 -30.93
C SER A 134 41.72 5.60 -32.04
N SER A 135 40.56 6.13 -31.66
CA SER A 135 39.82 7.06 -32.52
C SER A 135 40.44 8.46 -32.41
N PRO A 136 40.62 9.18 -33.54
CA PRO A 136 41.31 10.47 -33.57
C PRO A 136 40.43 11.64 -33.07
N PRO A 137 41.05 12.76 -32.64
CA PRO A 137 40.34 14.00 -32.35
C PRO A 137 39.90 14.68 -33.66
N SER A 138 38.60 14.70 -33.93
CA SER A 138 38.04 15.51 -35.03
C SER A 138 37.84 16.95 -34.58
N SER A 139 38.86 17.76 -34.85
CA SER A 139 38.74 19.21 -34.99
C SER A 139 38.02 19.53 -36.30
N ARG A 140 36.84 20.17 -36.27
CA ARG A 140 36.36 21.05 -37.36
C ARG A 140 35.03 21.78 -37.03
N PRO A 141 34.63 22.83 -37.78
CA PRO A 141 34.89 24.24 -37.47
C PRO A 141 33.59 25.04 -37.21
N ALA A 142 33.77 26.32 -36.90
CA ALA A 142 32.70 27.30 -36.71
C ALA A 142 31.94 27.68 -38.00
N ALA A 143 30.64 28.00 -37.78
CA ALA A 143 29.74 28.91 -38.52
C ALA A 143 29.09 28.43 -39.86
N PRO A 144 28.00 29.08 -40.36
CA PRO A 144 26.90 29.82 -39.72
C PRO A 144 25.47 29.47 -40.26
N ALA A 145 24.45 30.14 -39.69
CA ALA A 145 23.19 30.57 -40.32
C ALA A 145 21.97 29.61 -40.43
N THR A 146 20.92 30.01 -39.69
CA THR A 146 19.50 30.08 -40.08
C THR A 146 18.93 29.01 -41.02
N ALA A 147 18.17 28.08 -40.45
CA ALA A 147 17.06 27.45 -41.15
C ALA A 147 15.90 27.22 -40.17
N SER A 148 14.79 27.91 -40.44
CA SER A 148 13.52 27.83 -39.75
C SER A 148 13.07 26.38 -39.59
N ARG A 149 13.04 25.90 -38.35
CA ARG A 149 12.44 24.61 -38.00
C ARG A 149 10.92 24.80 -37.94
N PRO A 150 10.12 24.13 -38.79
CA PRO A 150 8.67 24.24 -38.74
C PRO A 150 8.14 23.67 -37.42
N ALA A 151 7.14 24.35 -36.85
CA ALA A 151 6.48 23.97 -35.61
C ALA A 151 5.96 22.52 -35.66
N PRO A 152 6.03 21.76 -34.56
CA PRO A 152 5.39 20.45 -34.47
C PRO A 152 3.87 20.62 -34.62
N GLN A 153 3.29 19.99 -35.65
CA GLN A 153 1.85 19.93 -35.81
C GLN A 153 1.23 19.07 -34.69
N PRO A 154 0.11 19.48 -34.09
CA PRO A 154 -0.60 18.66 -33.11
C PRO A 154 -1.15 17.38 -33.76
N PRO A 155 -1.19 16.25 -33.03
CA PRO A 155 -1.77 15.01 -33.55
C PRO A 155 -3.26 15.20 -33.86
N LYS A 156 -3.67 14.84 -35.07
CA LYS A 156 -5.08 14.82 -35.48
C LYS A 156 -5.88 13.85 -34.59
N PRO A 157 -7.05 14.25 -34.06
CA PRO A 157 -7.93 13.33 -33.34
C PRO A 157 -8.49 12.29 -34.32
N SER A 158 -8.05 11.04 -34.17
CA SER A 158 -8.67 9.88 -34.82
C SER A 158 -10.04 9.66 -34.20
N ARG A 159 -11.07 9.93 -35.01
CA ARG A 159 -12.48 9.70 -34.73
C ARG A 159 -12.86 8.26 -35.14
N PRO A 160 -13.16 7.34 -34.21
CA PRO A 160 -13.92 6.14 -34.55
C PRO A 160 -15.43 6.42 -34.52
N ALA A 161 -16.13 5.66 -35.35
CA ALA A 161 -17.44 5.90 -35.95
C ALA A 161 -18.66 5.85 -35.00
N PRO A 162 -19.82 6.39 -35.43
CA PRO A 162 -21.10 6.19 -34.76
C PRO A 162 -21.86 4.93 -35.24
N ALA A 163 -22.75 4.47 -34.36
CA ALA A 163 -23.99 3.72 -34.58
C ALA A 163 -23.97 2.17 -34.64
N SER A 164 -24.59 1.56 -33.61
CA SER A 164 -25.63 0.51 -33.69
C SER A 164 -26.18 0.33 -32.26
N SER A 165 -27.29 0.95 -31.88
CA SER A 165 -28.68 0.51 -32.11
C SER A 165 -28.93 -0.99 -31.94
N ALA A 166 -29.41 -1.39 -30.76
CA ALA A 166 -30.56 -2.30 -30.62
C ALA A 166 -31.11 -2.26 -29.17
N PRO A 167 -32.45 -2.19 -28.99
CA PRO A 167 -33.14 -2.25 -27.70
C PRO A 167 -33.55 -3.68 -27.36
N GLY A 168 -33.40 -4.09 -26.09
CA GLY A 168 -33.85 -5.37 -25.59
C GLY A 168 -34.59 -5.19 -24.27
N SER A 169 -35.91 -5.11 -24.37
CA SER A 169 -36.85 -5.26 -23.24
C SER A 169 -36.68 -6.60 -22.55
N SER A 170 -36.71 -6.61 -21.23
CA SER A 170 -37.19 -7.73 -20.39
C SER A 170 -37.46 -7.14 -19.00
N GLU A 171 -38.66 -6.59 -18.78
CA GLU A 171 -39.79 -7.32 -18.19
C GLU A 171 -39.50 -7.72 -16.74
N ALA A 172 -40.06 -6.91 -15.83
CA ALA A 172 -40.07 -7.13 -14.40
C ALA A 172 -41.12 -8.20 -14.01
N PRO A 173 -40.85 -9.05 -13.00
CA PRO A 173 -41.92 -9.71 -12.27
C PRO A 173 -42.39 -8.86 -11.06
N PRO A 174 -43.68 -8.97 -10.69
CA PRO A 174 -44.34 -8.13 -9.70
C PRO A 174 -44.03 -8.53 -8.26
N ALA A 175 -44.23 -7.57 -7.37
CA ALA A 175 -44.21 -7.71 -5.93
C ALA A 175 -45.15 -8.83 -5.43
N SER A 176 -44.60 -9.78 -4.67
CA SER A 176 -45.37 -10.58 -3.72
C SER A 176 -45.24 -9.93 -2.34
N ILE A 177 -46.28 -9.19 -1.98
CA ILE A 177 -46.67 -8.90 -0.60
C ILE A 177 -47.18 -10.24 -0.04
N ASP A 178 -46.42 -10.86 0.86
CA ASP A 178 -46.94 -11.96 1.68
C ASP A 178 -47.05 -11.47 3.13
N ASP A 179 -48.30 -11.50 3.56
CA ASP A 179 -48.85 -10.99 4.80
C ASP A 179 -48.45 -11.91 5.98
N GLY A 180 -48.28 -11.32 7.16
CA GLY A 180 -47.69 -11.98 8.31
C GLY A 180 -48.41 -13.25 8.77
N ARG A 181 -47.62 -14.27 9.11
CA ARG A 181 -48.08 -15.34 10.01
C ARG A 181 -46.93 -15.96 10.83
N PRO A 182 -46.90 -15.77 12.16
CA PRO A 182 -45.96 -16.50 13.02
C PRO A 182 -46.43 -17.95 13.15
N THR A 183 -45.80 -18.86 12.41
CA THR A 183 -46.02 -20.29 12.60
C THR A 183 -45.12 -20.79 13.72
N VAL A 184 -45.71 -20.94 14.90
CA VAL A 184 -45.18 -21.76 16.00
C VAL A 184 -45.19 -23.22 15.53
N VAL A 185 -44.01 -23.80 15.27
CA VAL A 185 -43.87 -25.25 15.03
C VAL A 185 -43.16 -25.88 16.22
N GLN A 186 -43.83 -26.88 16.77
CA GLN A 186 -43.49 -27.64 17.97
C GLN A 186 -42.22 -28.51 17.81
N PRO A 187 -41.53 -28.84 18.92
CA PRO A 187 -40.43 -29.79 18.93
C PRO A 187 -40.96 -31.24 18.93
N MET A 188 -41.03 -31.86 17.76
CA MET A 188 -41.29 -33.30 17.65
C MET A 188 -40.02 -34.09 17.35
N ARG A 189 -39.54 -34.74 18.42
CA ARG A 189 -38.98 -36.11 18.48
C ARG A 189 -38.33 -36.69 17.22
N SER A 190 -37.01 -36.85 17.34
CA SER A 190 -36.27 -38.10 17.14
C SER A 190 -36.68 -38.98 15.95
N LYS A 191 -35.99 -38.79 14.82
CA LYS A 191 -35.67 -39.90 13.90
C LYS A 191 -34.15 -39.94 13.71
N SER A 192 -33.56 -41.03 14.19
CA SER A 192 -32.18 -41.41 13.99
C SER A 192 -31.89 -41.51 12.49
N ILE A 193 -31.06 -40.61 11.98
CA ILE A 193 -30.56 -40.63 10.60
C ILE A 193 -29.36 -41.60 10.56
N PRO A 194 -29.31 -42.54 9.60
CA PRO A 194 -28.24 -43.51 9.49
C PRO A 194 -26.90 -42.82 9.22
N ALA A 195 -25.87 -43.31 9.90
CA ALA A 195 -24.47 -42.93 9.76
C ALA A 195 -23.91 -43.37 8.38
N GLY A 196 -24.40 -42.77 7.31
CA GLY A 196 -23.80 -42.83 5.98
C GLY A 196 -22.88 -41.64 5.80
N ARG A 197 -21.67 -41.73 6.36
CA ARG A 197 -20.60 -40.73 6.17
C ARG A 197 -20.23 -40.75 4.67
N PRO A 198 -20.58 -39.74 3.85
CA PRO A 198 -20.03 -39.68 2.52
C PRO A 198 -18.52 -39.52 2.69
N LYS A 199 -17.75 -40.41 2.07
CA LYS A 199 -16.30 -40.28 1.92
C LYS A 199 -16.05 -39.13 0.93
N SER A 200 -16.41 -37.91 1.35
CA SER A 200 -16.07 -36.68 0.68
C SER A 200 -14.60 -36.44 0.94
N SER A 201 -13.80 -36.86 -0.04
CA SER A 201 -12.62 -36.15 -0.53
C SER A 201 -12.20 -34.97 0.35
N ALA A 202 -11.02 -35.11 0.96
CA ALA A 202 -10.33 -34.16 1.85
C ALA A 202 -9.93 -32.82 1.18
N HIS A 203 -10.75 -32.28 0.28
CA HIS A 203 -10.71 -30.88 -0.08
C HIS A 203 -11.40 -30.11 1.04
N ARG A 204 -10.58 -29.76 2.04
CA ARG A 204 -10.88 -28.90 3.18
C ARG A 204 -11.88 -27.80 2.83
N ASP A 205 -12.86 -27.63 3.70
CA ASP A 205 -13.95 -26.65 3.77
C ASP A 205 -13.64 -25.30 3.11
N ALA A 206 -13.67 -25.27 1.77
CA ALA A 206 -13.51 -24.05 1.01
C ALA A 206 -14.90 -23.53 0.67
N VAL A 207 -15.32 -22.46 1.34
CA VAL A 207 -16.63 -21.84 1.13
C VAL A 207 -16.52 -20.87 -0.03
N ARG A 208 -17.35 -21.04 -1.07
CA ARG A 208 -17.45 -20.06 -2.16
C ARG A 208 -18.09 -18.79 -1.62
N VAL A 209 -17.50 -17.64 -1.93
CA VAL A 209 -17.99 -16.33 -1.50
C VAL A 209 -18.03 -15.36 -2.67
N ALA A 210 -19.02 -14.47 -2.68
CA ALA A 210 -19.05 -13.29 -3.53
C ALA A 210 -18.45 -12.11 -2.76
N ILE A 211 -17.50 -11.40 -3.37
CA ILE A 211 -16.76 -10.30 -2.76
C ILE A 211 -17.12 -9.00 -3.49
N ALA A 212 -17.66 -8.02 -2.75
CA ALA A 212 -18.03 -6.71 -3.28
C ALA A 212 -17.28 -5.60 -2.53
N PRO A 213 -16.89 -4.48 -3.19
CA PRO A 213 -16.39 -3.31 -2.49
C PRO A 213 -17.49 -2.72 -1.59
N HIS A 214 -17.13 -2.35 -0.36
CA HIS A 214 -18.08 -1.75 0.56
C HIS A 214 -18.39 -0.30 0.13
N PRO A 215 -19.67 0.10 0.00
CA PRO A 215 -20.03 1.40 -0.57
C PRO A 215 -19.54 2.60 0.25
N ASN A 216 -19.38 2.43 1.57
CA ASN A 216 -18.99 3.50 2.49
C ASN A 216 -17.54 3.40 2.99
N ALA A 217 -16.71 2.48 2.48
CA ALA A 217 -15.36 2.30 2.98
C ALA A 217 -14.39 1.97 1.84
N ILE A 218 -13.43 2.87 1.61
CA ILE A 218 -12.56 2.91 0.42
C ILE A 218 -11.69 1.66 0.28
N ASN A 219 -11.41 0.94 1.38
CA ASN A 219 -10.60 -0.28 1.39
C ASN A 219 -11.27 -1.45 2.12
N SER A 220 -12.60 -1.43 2.25
CA SER A 220 -13.34 -2.54 2.86
C SER A 220 -14.06 -3.35 1.79
N TRP A 221 -14.07 -4.67 1.99
CA TRP A 221 -14.74 -5.62 1.11
C TRP A 221 -15.74 -6.43 1.93
N VAL A 222 -16.92 -6.66 1.36
CA VAL A 222 -17.94 -7.52 1.96
C VAL A 222 -17.90 -8.86 1.25
N ALA A 223 -17.70 -9.93 2.00
CA ALA A 223 -17.82 -11.30 1.51
C ALA A 223 -19.18 -11.88 1.91
N ARG A 224 -19.96 -12.32 0.92
CA ARG A 224 -21.24 -13.03 1.10
C ARG A 224 -21.04 -14.50 0.73
N PRO A 225 -21.45 -15.48 1.56
CA PRO A 225 -21.42 -16.89 1.17
C PRO A 225 -22.31 -17.12 -0.05
N LEU A 226 -21.76 -17.82 -1.04
CA LEU A 226 -22.40 -18.11 -2.31
C LEU A 226 -22.72 -19.61 -2.34
N PRO A 227 -24.00 -20.02 -2.34
CA PRO A 227 -24.37 -21.43 -2.38
C PRO A 227 -23.97 -22.07 -3.71
N ASP A 228 -23.87 -23.40 -3.71
CA ASP A 228 -23.47 -24.14 -4.91
C ASP A 228 -24.46 -23.92 -6.06
N GLY A 229 -23.93 -23.48 -7.19
CA GLY A 229 -24.69 -23.18 -8.41
C GLY A 229 -25.14 -21.73 -8.56
N GLU A 230 -25.01 -20.89 -7.53
CA GLU A 230 -25.27 -19.45 -7.65
C GLU A 230 -24.07 -18.73 -8.29
N GLN A 231 -24.33 -17.74 -9.13
CA GLN A 231 -23.31 -16.88 -9.73
C GLN A 231 -23.28 -15.51 -9.04
N PRO A 232 -22.10 -14.89 -8.88
CA PRO A 232 -21.99 -13.54 -8.33
C PRO A 232 -22.73 -12.52 -9.20
N HIS A 233 -23.28 -11.47 -8.58
CA HIS A 233 -23.94 -10.39 -9.31
C HIS A 233 -22.95 -9.51 -10.09
N ALA A 234 -23.46 -8.69 -11.02
CA ALA A 234 -22.64 -7.75 -11.76
C ALA A 234 -21.93 -6.77 -10.80
N GLY A 235 -20.60 -6.79 -10.80
CA GLY A 235 -19.76 -6.00 -9.89
C GLY A 235 -19.20 -6.77 -8.69
N GLU A 236 -19.68 -7.99 -8.42
CA GLU A 236 -19.11 -8.88 -7.41
C GLU A 236 -18.03 -9.80 -8.02
N ARG A 237 -17.04 -10.18 -7.21
CA ARG A 237 -15.98 -11.13 -7.59
C ARG A 237 -16.16 -12.45 -6.88
N LEU A 238 -15.95 -13.57 -7.58
CA LEU A 238 -15.96 -14.90 -6.95
C LEU A 238 -14.65 -15.14 -6.18
N GLY A 239 -14.75 -15.55 -4.92
CA GLY A 239 -13.65 -15.97 -4.07
C GLY A 239 -13.91 -17.30 -3.37
N LEU A 240 -12.87 -17.86 -2.76
CA LEU A 240 -12.92 -19.05 -1.92
C LEU A 240 -12.33 -18.71 -0.55
N LEU A 241 -13.11 -18.89 0.51
CA LEU A 241 -12.66 -18.79 1.88
C LEU A 241 -12.20 -20.17 2.34
N VAL A 242 -10.94 -20.28 2.77
CA VAL A 242 -10.37 -21.53 3.30
C VAL A 242 -10.04 -21.30 4.76
N ALA A 243 -10.62 -22.10 5.66
CA ALA A 243 -10.27 -22.05 7.07
C ALA A 243 -8.81 -22.51 7.25
N LEU A 244 -7.96 -21.61 7.76
CA LEU A 244 -6.62 -21.96 8.21
C LEU A 244 -6.72 -22.42 9.67
N ASP A 245 -6.40 -23.68 9.91
CA ASP A 245 -6.34 -24.23 11.27
C ASP A 245 -5.18 -23.57 12.04
N GLY A 246 -5.48 -22.97 13.20
CA GLY A 246 -4.53 -22.18 13.97
C GLY A 246 -3.30 -22.96 14.45
N GLU A 247 -3.39 -24.29 14.52
CA GLU A 247 -2.25 -25.15 14.90
C GLU A 247 -1.09 -25.07 13.90
N ALA A 248 -1.35 -24.74 12.62
CA ALA A 248 -0.31 -24.68 11.60
C ALA A 248 0.58 -23.41 11.70
N LEU A 249 0.18 -22.41 12.49
CA LEU A 249 0.91 -21.14 12.61
C LEU A 249 1.79 -21.05 13.86
N GLY A 250 1.79 -22.05 14.74
CA GLY A 250 2.68 -22.10 15.91
C GLY A 250 2.50 -20.93 16.88
N LEU A 251 1.33 -20.29 16.89
CA LEU A 251 0.95 -19.23 17.84
C LEU A 251 0.29 -19.90 19.07
N SER A 252 1.12 -20.40 19.98
CA SER A 252 0.71 -20.83 21.34
C SER A 252 1.15 -19.83 22.39
#